data_AF-A0A7X2MTP4-F1
#
_entry.id   AF-A0A7X2MTP4-F1
#
_cell.length_a   1.000
_cell.length_b   1.000
_cell.length_c   1.000
_cell.angle_alpha   90.00
_cell.angle_beta   90.00
_cell.angle_gamma   90.00
#
_symmetry.space_group_name_H-M   'P 1'
#
loop_
_entity.id
_entity.type
_entity.pdbx_description
1 polymer ?
#
loop_
_entity_poly.entity_id
_entity_poly.type
_entity_poly.pdbx_seq_one_letter_code
_entity_poly.pdbx_strand_id
1 'polypeptide(L)'
;AAGMLTPGETPPPEPQSPQSFADYGGMLLSAVGQFGSAMWQPTVASADAGTSPLEQDKVACEKHSAPQYLAQGSKSVFINGQPAVRAKDKTTCDATVSDDVSPNVIIGGETVTVREIKSGKVPGLAVMMIGLSLIRGRPS
;
A
#
# COMPACT_ATOMS: atom_id res chain seq x y z
N ALA A 1 -1.48 -4.99 -16.45
CA ALA A 1 -2.19 -5.99 -15.61
C ALA A 1 -1.73 -5.68 -14.19
N ALA A 2 -1.68 -6.59 -13.21
CA ALA A 2 -1.11 -6.26 -11.89
C ALA A 2 -0.19 -7.39 -11.40
N GLY A 3 1.11 -7.27 -11.68
CA GLY A 3 2.15 -8.22 -11.27
C GLY A 3 1.89 -9.66 -11.73
N MET A 4 2.40 -10.65 -11.01
CA MET A 4 2.26 -12.08 -11.32
C MET A 4 1.93 -12.88 -10.05
N LEU A 5 1.24 -14.00 -10.17
CA LEU A 5 1.12 -14.95 -9.04
C LEU A 5 2.32 -15.90 -9.04
N THR A 6 2.98 -16.06 -7.90
CA THR A 6 4.05 -17.05 -7.71
C THR A 6 3.50 -18.29 -6.97
N PRO A 7 3.92 -19.51 -7.35
CA PRO A 7 3.71 -20.70 -6.53
C PRO A 7 4.38 -20.49 -5.17
N GLY A 8 3.62 -20.69 -4.09
CA GLY A 8 3.98 -20.20 -2.76
C GLY A 8 5.21 -20.86 -2.12
N GLU A 9 6.05 -20.02 -1.51
CA GLU A 9 6.99 -20.31 -0.40
C GLU A 9 7.50 -18.91 0.04
N THR A 10 7.64 -18.48 1.29
CA THR A 10 8.20 -19.03 2.54
C THR A 10 7.66 -18.14 3.68
N PRO A 11 7.45 -18.62 4.92
CA PRO A 11 7.03 -17.75 6.02
C PRO A 11 8.01 -16.58 6.23
N PRO A 12 7.50 -15.38 6.59
CA PRO A 12 8.34 -14.22 6.85
C PRO A 12 9.37 -14.52 7.96
N PRO A 13 10.59 -13.97 7.88
CA PRO A 13 11.64 -14.25 8.86
C PRO A 13 11.15 -13.92 10.27
N GLU A 14 11.30 -14.88 11.18
CA GLU A 14 10.87 -14.76 12.57
C GLU A 14 11.64 -13.62 13.27
N PRO A 15 10.96 -12.72 14.02
CA PRO A 15 11.60 -11.57 14.62
C PRO A 15 12.70 -12.00 15.60
N GLN A 16 13.96 -11.67 15.29
CA GLN A 16 15.08 -12.00 16.17
C GLN A 16 15.07 -11.11 17.41
N SER A 17 15.06 -11.73 18.60
CA SER A 17 15.03 -11.02 19.88
C SER A 17 16.34 -10.25 20.11
N PRO A 18 16.31 -8.96 20.51
CA PRO A 18 17.50 -8.15 20.75
C PRO A 18 18.31 -8.69 21.94
N GLN A 19 19.62 -8.91 21.76
CA GLN A 19 20.49 -9.47 22.79
C GLN A 19 21.13 -8.42 23.71
N SER A 20 20.98 -7.12 23.43
CA SER A 20 21.53 -6.04 24.24
C SER A 20 20.58 -4.84 24.43
N PHE A 21 20.81 -4.04 25.47
CA PHE A 21 20.01 -2.84 25.76
C PHE A 21 20.11 -1.77 24.65
N ALA A 22 21.26 -1.69 23.97
CA ALA A 22 21.41 -0.82 22.80
C ALA A 22 20.51 -1.29 21.65
N ASP A 23 20.37 -2.61 21.46
CA ASP A 23 19.46 -3.18 20.48
C ASP A 23 18.00 -2.93 20.86
N TYR A 24 17.65 -2.96 22.15
CA TYR A 24 16.32 -2.53 22.63
C TYR A 24 16.05 -1.05 22.33
N GLY A 25 17.01 -0.16 22.61
CA GLY A 25 16.89 1.27 22.28
C GLY A 25 16.76 1.50 20.77
N GLY A 26 17.53 0.78 19.96
CA GLY A 26 17.45 0.80 18.50
C GLY A 26 16.13 0.25 17.97
N MET A 27 15.62 -0.85 18.55
CA MET A 27 14.35 -1.46 18.19
C MET A 27 13.17 -0.58 18.62
N LEU A 28 13.26 0.11 19.76
CA LEU A 28 12.26 1.07 20.20
C LEU A 28 12.24 2.30 19.28
N LEU A 29 13.40 2.83 18.90
CA LEU A 29 13.49 3.95 17.97
C LEU A 29 13.01 3.57 16.57
N SER A 30 13.35 2.38 16.08
CA SER A 30 12.86 1.87 14.79
C SER A 30 11.36 1.61 14.83
N ALA A 31 10.83 1.07 15.94
CA ALA A 31 9.41 0.94 16.17
C ALA A 31 8.73 2.32 16.12
N VAL A 32 9.22 3.32 16.86
CA VAL A 32 8.69 4.71 16.82
C VAL A 32 8.74 5.29 15.40
N GLY A 33 9.81 5.04 14.64
CA GLY A 33 9.92 5.45 13.24
C GLY A 33 8.89 4.76 12.32
N GLN A 34 8.68 3.46 12.48
CA GLN A 34 7.67 2.70 11.73
C GLN A 34 6.25 3.14 12.09
N PHE A 35 5.95 3.29 13.38
CA PHE A 35 4.67 3.80 13.87
C PHE A 35 4.40 5.24 13.40
N GLY A 36 5.41 6.11 13.43
CA GLY A 36 5.30 7.49 12.92
C GLY A 36 5.02 7.52 11.41
N SER A 37 5.66 6.64 10.64
CA SER A 37 5.46 6.54 9.19
C SER A 37 4.07 5.99 8.85
N ALA A 38 3.61 4.96 9.56
CA ALA A 38 2.27 4.41 9.41
C ALA A 38 1.17 5.41 9.80
N MET A 39 1.44 6.33 10.72
CA MET A 39 0.54 7.42 11.07
C MET A 39 0.48 8.51 9.99
N TRP A 40 1.56 8.70 9.23
CA TRP A 40 1.63 9.70 8.17
C TRP A 40 1.04 9.18 6.85
N GLN A 41 1.33 7.94 6.45
CA GLN A 41 0.76 7.26 5.28
C GLN A 41 0.43 5.79 5.62
N PRO A 42 -0.76 5.51 6.16
CA PRO A 42 -1.13 4.15 6.52
C PRO A 42 -1.25 3.24 5.29
N THR A 43 -0.80 2.00 5.43
CA THR A 43 -1.07 0.94 4.45
C THR A 43 -2.53 0.52 4.58
N VAL A 44 -3.30 0.66 3.51
CA VAL A 44 -4.73 0.29 3.47
C VAL A 44 -4.96 -1.13 2.95
N ALA A 45 -3.98 -1.70 2.24
CA ALA A 45 -3.94 -3.11 1.89
C ALA A 45 -2.49 -3.58 1.75
N SER A 46 -2.19 -4.77 2.28
CA SER A 46 -0.90 -5.45 2.07
C SER A 46 -0.94 -6.28 0.78
N ALA A 47 0.23 -6.58 0.21
CA ALA A 47 0.31 -7.57 -0.85
C ALA A 47 -0.11 -8.96 -0.32
N ASP A 48 -0.91 -9.68 -1.11
CA ASP A 48 -1.30 -11.05 -0.83
C ASP A 48 -0.09 -11.99 -1.00
N ALA A 49 -0.07 -13.06 -0.22
CA ALA A 49 0.97 -14.08 -0.31
C ALA A 49 0.95 -14.77 -1.69
N GLY A 50 2.13 -15.06 -2.25
CA GLY A 50 2.24 -15.66 -3.58
C GLY A 50 1.96 -14.67 -4.71
N THR A 51 2.21 -13.38 -4.49
CA THR A 51 2.15 -12.35 -5.53
C THR A 51 3.53 -11.71 -5.72
N SER A 52 3.88 -11.41 -6.96
CA SER A 52 5.15 -10.78 -7.33
C SER A 52 4.92 -9.53 -8.17
N PRO A 53 5.48 -8.38 -7.79
CA PRO A 53 5.34 -7.14 -8.53
C PRO A 53 6.03 -7.18 -9.90
N LEU A 54 5.45 -6.52 -10.90
CA LEU A 54 6.07 -6.32 -12.20
C LEU A 54 6.17 -4.81 -12.54
N GLU A 55 7.22 -4.43 -13.25
CA GLU A 55 7.49 -3.02 -13.60
C GLU A 55 6.65 -2.49 -14.77
N GLN A 56 5.94 -3.37 -15.47
CA GLN A 56 5.11 -3.04 -16.62
C GLN A 56 3.79 -2.37 -16.23
N ASP A 57 3.40 -2.42 -14.96
CA ASP A 57 2.11 -1.94 -14.47
C ASP A 57 2.17 -0.52 -13.89
N LYS A 58 3.04 0.32 -14.46
CA LYS A 58 3.23 1.71 -14.03
C LYS A 58 2.00 2.56 -14.31
N VAL A 59 1.66 3.39 -13.34
CA VAL A 59 0.58 4.37 -13.40
C VAL A 59 1.20 5.76 -13.41
N ALA A 60 0.78 6.59 -14.37
CA ALA A 60 1.11 8.00 -14.39
C ALA A 60 0.45 8.67 -13.18
N CYS A 61 1.25 9.19 -12.26
CA CYS A 61 0.77 9.89 -11.07
C CYS A 61 1.48 11.23 -10.97
N GLU A 62 0.72 12.32 -11.06
CA GLU A 62 1.26 13.69 -10.95
C GLU A 62 1.25 14.21 -9.51
N LYS A 63 0.52 13.55 -8.61
CA LYS A 63 0.35 13.98 -7.22
C LYS A 63 1.49 13.53 -6.29
N HIS A 64 2.26 12.52 -6.69
CA HIS A 64 3.31 11.93 -5.87
C HIS A 64 4.59 11.75 -6.68
N SER A 65 5.75 11.98 -6.06
CA SER A 65 7.06 11.86 -6.71
C SER A 65 7.50 10.42 -6.96
N ALA A 66 7.04 9.48 -6.14
CA ALA A 66 7.35 8.06 -6.29
C ALA A 66 6.52 7.42 -7.43
N PRO A 67 7.11 6.53 -8.23
CA PRO A 67 6.36 5.80 -9.27
C PRO A 67 5.24 4.98 -8.63
N GLN A 68 4.07 5.04 -9.24
CA GLN A 68 2.89 4.30 -8.79
C GLN A 68 2.61 3.14 -9.72
N TYR A 69 1.94 2.11 -9.21
CA TYR A 69 1.65 0.88 -9.94
C TYR A 69 0.21 0.44 -9.72
N LEU A 70 -0.32 -0.39 -10.60
CA LEU A 70 -1.55 -1.13 -10.36
C LEU A 70 -1.29 -2.13 -9.24
N ALA A 71 -2.07 -2.02 -8.16
CA ALA A 71 -1.87 -2.81 -6.95
C ALA A 71 -2.85 -3.97 -6.85
N GLN A 72 -3.97 -3.92 -7.58
CA GLN A 72 -5.03 -4.93 -7.53
C GLN A 72 -5.42 -5.42 -8.92
N GLY A 73 -5.92 -6.66 -8.98
CA GLY A 73 -6.51 -7.26 -10.18
C GLY A 73 -7.37 -8.48 -9.86
N SER A 74 -7.84 -9.19 -10.88
CA SER A 74 -8.62 -10.42 -10.75
C SER A 74 -7.74 -11.60 -10.30
N LYS A 75 -8.22 -12.35 -9.31
CA LYS A 75 -7.63 -13.61 -8.83
C LYS A 75 -7.88 -14.80 -9.77
N SER A 76 -8.85 -14.68 -10.67
CA SER A 76 -9.29 -15.80 -11.53
C SER A 76 -8.95 -15.61 -13.01
N VAL A 77 -8.78 -14.36 -13.46
CA VAL A 77 -8.51 -14.02 -14.85
C VAL A 77 -7.13 -13.40 -14.97
N PHE A 78 -6.30 -14.01 -15.80
CA PHE A 78 -4.91 -13.60 -16.02
C PHE A 78 -4.70 -13.22 -17.49
N ILE A 79 -4.07 -12.08 -17.72
CA ILE A 79 -3.61 -11.65 -19.04
C ILE A 79 -2.09 -11.80 -19.05
N ASN A 80 -1.55 -12.69 -19.88
CA ASN A 80 -0.13 -13.02 -19.91
C ASN A 80 0.43 -13.48 -18.55
N GLY A 81 -0.35 -14.23 -17.77
CA GLY A 81 0.03 -14.69 -16.42
C GLY A 81 -0.10 -13.63 -15.31
N GLN A 82 -0.60 -12.44 -15.65
CA GLN A 82 -0.75 -11.32 -14.73
C GLN A 82 -2.22 -11.09 -14.37
N PRO A 83 -2.58 -10.88 -13.09
CA PRO A 83 -3.94 -10.52 -12.66
C PRO A 83 -4.55 -9.40 -13.51
N ALA A 84 -5.72 -9.68 -14.09
CA ALA A 84 -6.36 -8.73 -14.98
C ALA A 84 -7.01 -7.58 -14.20
N VAL A 85 -6.63 -6.35 -14.51
CA VAL A 85 -7.11 -5.13 -13.84
C VAL A 85 -8.47 -4.73 -14.39
N ARG A 86 -9.35 -4.28 -13.51
CA ARG A 86 -10.74 -3.94 -13.80
C ARG A 86 -11.07 -2.54 -13.32
N ALA A 87 -12.25 -2.06 -13.72
CA ALA A 87 -12.85 -0.91 -13.08
C ALA A 87 -12.90 -1.11 -11.55
N LYS A 88 -12.64 -0.05 -10.80
CA LYS A 88 -12.62 0.00 -9.33
C LYS A 88 -11.46 -0.68 -8.61
N ASP A 89 -10.58 -1.40 -9.33
CA ASP A 89 -9.33 -1.90 -8.74
C ASP A 89 -8.41 -0.73 -8.35
N LYS A 90 -7.59 -0.92 -7.31
CA LYS A 90 -6.76 0.12 -6.72
C LYS A 90 -5.32 0.14 -7.24
N THR A 91 -4.71 1.31 -7.20
CA THR A 91 -3.27 1.54 -7.41
C THR A 91 -2.54 1.62 -6.06
N THR A 92 -1.21 1.62 -6.08
CA THR A 92 -0.37 1.74 -4.87
C THR A 92 -0.56 3.04 -4.09
N CYS A 93 -1.16 4.08 -4.69
CA CYS A 93 -1.48 5.36 -4.03
C CYS A 93 -2.95 5.49 -3.63
N ASP A 94 -3.69 4.38 -3.57
CA ASP A 94 -5.13 4.32 -3.25
C ASP A 94 -6.03 5.00 -4.29
N ALA A 95 -5.48 5.33 -5.48
CA ALA A 95 -6.29 5.77 -6.61
C ALA A 95 -7.05 4.58 -7.20
N THR A 96 -8.20 4.85 -7.80
CA THR A 96 -9.11 3.83 -8.33
C THR A 96 -9.16 3.90 -9.85
N VAL A 97 -9.15 2.75 -10.52
CA VAL A 97 -9.34 2.66 -11.97
C VAL A 97 -10.76 3.11 -12.34
N SER A 98 -10.87 3.95 -13.37
CA SER A 98 -12.15 4.49 -13.86
C SER A 98 -13.15 3.39 -14.24
N ASP A 99 -14.44 3.71 -14.16
CA ASP A 99 -15.52 2.89 -14.71
C ASP A 99 -15.61 3.00 -16.25
N ASP A 100 -14.87 3.93 -16.86
CA ASP A 100 -14.74 4.07 -18.31
C ASP A 100 -13.82 2.97 -18.88
N VAL A 101 -14.37 1.77 -18.97
CA VAL A 101 -13.74 0.57 -19.51
C VAL A 101 -14.52 0.05 -20.72
N SER A 102 -13.89 -0.81 -21.52
CA SER A 102 -14.55 -1.40 -22.70
C SER A 102 -15.84 -2.13 -22.30
N PRO A 103 -17.00 -1.76 -22.89
CA PRO A 103 -18.27 -2.42 -22.59
C PRO A 103 -18.33 -3.87 -23.11
N ASN A 104 -17.41 -4.25 -24.00
CA ASN A 104 -17.38 -5.56 -24.63
C ASN A 104 -16.63 -6.62 -23.80
N VAL A 105 -15.89 -6.22 -22.77
CA VAL A 105 -15.04 -7.12 -21.99
C VAL A 105 -15.34 -6.95 -20.52
N ILE A 106 -15.93 -7.99 -19.92
CA ILE A 106 -16.27 -8.03 -18.49
C ILE A 106 -15.42 -9.10 -17.83
N ILE A 107 -14.67 -8.72 -16.80
CA ILE A 107 -13.72 -9.60 -16.11
C ILE A 107 -14.28 -9.89 -14.71
N GLY A 108 -14.61 -11.15 -14.46
CA GLY A 108 -15.10 -11.61 -13.16
C GLY A 108 -14.00 -11.93 -12.15
N GLY A 109 -14.40 -12.50 -11.02
CA GLY A 109 -13.51 -13.04 -9.98
C GLY A 109 -13.32 -12.16 -8.76
N GLU A 110 -12.74 -12.75 -7.72
CA GLU A 110 -12.28 -12.04 -6.54
C GLU A 110 -11.12 -11.09 -6.88
N THR A 111 -10.88 -10.10 -6.03
CA THR A 111 -9.72 -9.19 -6.14
C THR A 111 -8.53 -9.78 -5.40
N VAL A 112 -7.35 -9.70 -6.00
CA VAL A 112 -6.06 -9.99 -5.36
C VAL A 112 -5.22 -8.70 -5.36
N THR A 113 -4.51 -8.46 -4.26
CA THR A 113 -3.61 -7.32 -4.08
C THR A 113 -2.18 -7.80 -4.28
N VAL A 114 -1.48 -7.26 -5.28
CA VAL A 114 -0.11 -7.67 -5.65
C VAL A 114 0.95 -6.71 -5.12
N ARG A 115 0.55 -5.51 -4.72
CA ARG A 115 1.43 -4.51 -4.11
C ARG A 115 0.72 -3.82 -2.96
N GLU A 116 1.49 -3.38 -1.97
CA GLU A 116 0.93 -2.60 -0.87
C GLU A 116 0.29 -1.30 -1.39
N ILE A 117 -0.88 -0.99 -0.84
CA ILE A 117 -1.59 0.26 -1.12
C ILE A 117 -1.37 1.17 0.06
N LYS A 118 -0.78 2.34 -0.20
CA LYS A 118 -0.60 3.39 0.80
C LYS A 118 -1.66 4.45 0.60
N SER A 119 -2.27 4.90 1.70
CA SER A 119 -3.24 5.98 1.63
C SER A 119 -2.54 7.27 1.18
N GLY A 120 -3.06 7.88 0.11
CA GLY A 120 -2.66 9.23 -0.31
C GLY A 120 -3.14 10.33 0.63
N LYS A 121 -3.95 10.00 1.65
CA LYS A 121 -4.43 10.96 2.65
C LYS A 121 -3.47 10.94 3.84
N VAL A 122 -3.02 12.13 4.27
CA VAL A 122 -2.12 12.30 5.43
C VAL A 122 -2.93 12.72 6.68
N PRO A 123 -3.69 11.81 7.32
CA PRO A 123 -4.53 12.16 8.47
C PRO A 123 -3.73 12.77 9.63
N GLY A 124 -2.44 12.39 9.77
CA GLY A 124 -1.54 12.94 10.79
C GLY A 124 -1.37 14.46 10.73
N LEU A 125 -1.40 15.07 9.54
CA LEU A 125 -1.25 16.53 9.40
C LEU A 125 -2.42 17.28 10.06
N ALA A 126 -3.65 16.81 9.86
CA ALA A 126 -4.83 17.43 10.46
C ALA A 126 -4.82 17.32 11.98
N VAL A 127 -4.43 16.16 12.51
CA VAL A 127 -4.30 15.93 13.97
C VAL A 127 -3.22 16.84 14.57
N MET A 128 -2.08 16.99 13.90
CA MET A 128 -0.99 17.86 14.35
C MET A 128 -1.42 19.33 14.36
N MET A 129 -2.14 19.80 13.33
CA MET A 129 -2.68 21.16 13.30
C MET A 129 -3.69 21.41 14.41
N ILE A 130 -4.62 20.47 14.67
CA ILE A 130 -5.58 20.56 15.77
C ILE A 130 -4.86 20.57 17.12
N GLY A 131 -3.87 19.69 17.33
CA GLY A 131 -3.06 19.63 18.54
C GLY A 131 -2.30 20.93 18.79
N LEU A 132 -1.69 21.51 17.74
CA LEU A 132 -0.99 22.79 17.85
C LEU A 132 -1.94 23.94 18.22
N SER A 133 -3.16 23.97 17.66
CA SER A 133 -4.19 24.93 18.03
C SER A 133 -4.61 24.82 19.50
N LEU A 134 -4.69 23.61 20.05
CA LEU A 134 -5.00 23.38 21.46
C LEU A 134 -3.83 23.76 22.39
N ILE A 135 -2.57 23.53 21.97
CA ILE A 135 -1.37 23.89 22.75
C ILE A 135 -1.13 25.42 22.75
N ARG A 136 -1.43 26.12 21.66
CA ARG A 136 -1.33 27.59 21.58
C ARG A 136 -2.53 28.34 22.16
N GLY A 137 -3.61 27.65 22.53
CA GLY A 137 -4.85 28.25 23.04
C GLY A 137 -4.89 28.43 24.56
N ARG A 138 -4.16 29.39 25.10
CA ARG A 138 -4.57 30.13 26.32
C ARG A 138 -4.81 31.58 25.92
N PRO A 139 -6.03 32.13 26.07
CA PRO A 139 -6.25 33.56 25.91
C PRO A 139 -5.58 34.28 27.08
N SER A 140 -4.74 35.27 26.78
CA SER A 140 -4.48 36.42 27.65
C SER A 140 -5.29 37.59 27.14
#